data_AF-A0A842WT21-F1
#
_entry.id   AF-A0A842WT21-F1
#
_cell.length_a   1.000
_cell.length_b   1.000
_cell.length_c   1.000
_cell.angle_alpha   90.00
_cell.angle_beta   90.00
_cell.angle_gamma   90.00
#
_symmetry.space_group_name_H-M   'P 1'
#
loop_
_entity.id
_entity.type
_entity.pdbx_description
1 polymer ?
#
loop_
_entity_poly.entity_id
_entity_poly.type
_entity_poly.pdbx_seq_one_letter_code
_entity_poly.pdbx_strand_id
1 'polypeptide(L)'
;MSGEKKKAKSNDDSYIGPNELKTILFNNVLVGLGAARGSDGQMIITNDCLSEIFGYESPSEFLEEFKTTEMWKNPVSRQHMYNAMKEQGHVDGFEAELLRKDGSSFWARWAGKLIPGTNLLAGAVIDISKEKELLTSLQSIERKYTALIDSKLIGIQIVKTKPLNIQFVNSTVYSITGYSQEELQTLVNSGILSIIHPDDRERISKIFTESVEDFKGSSYDFRLKRKDGEWIWVRNQISLIEYDPRPTYMVTLIDITSEIEARECRAQLQEAELYAGILTHDLGNDIQTIMSFIDIAEMDIPKDNPVLVKAFQSVNNAIDRMQYLLKAFKLDGSCVSKKISKILTHVVEETSTTYPSLSIDLHINKSAQNSEVRKRQLLPLVFENLIRNTIEASGPSAHISISLDKRNDILEILYFDNGSETAQHLQSTLFKRGTTSSSFGFGLNLARKIVTGYGGSIEFVAPGVKKKTGVRIQLPISK
;
A
#
# COMPACT_ATOMS: atom_id res chain seq x y z
N MET A 1 93.21 33.61 1.53
CA MET A 1 91.76 33.67 1.76
C MET A 1 91.13 34.11 0.44
N SER A 2 90.67 33.14 -0.35
CA SER A 2 89.27 32.67 -0.39
C SER A 2 88.44 33.61 -1.29
N GLY A 3 87.69 33.18 -2.28
CA GLY A 3 87.30 31.87 -2.81
C GLY A 3 86.44 32.18 -4.04
N GLU A 4 86.64 31.45 -5.13
CA GLU A 4 85.67 30.47 -5.64
C GLU A 4 84.32 31.02 -6.17
N LYS A 5 84.20 30.86 -7.51
CA LYS A 5 83.15 30.08 -8.21
C LYS A 5 81.76 30.69 -8.49
N LYS A 6 81.41 30.49 -9.78
CA LYS A 6 80.12 30.09 -10.40
C LYS A 6 79.30 31.22 -11.03
N LYS A 7 78.65 31.03 -12.17
CA LYS A 7 78.63 29.97 -13.21
C LYS A 7 77.99 30.61 -14.44
N ALA A 8 78.29 30.04 -15.59
CA ALA A 8 77.64 30.28 -16.87
C ALA A 8 76.11 30.51 -16.74
N LYS A 9 75.62 31.56 -17.40
CA LYS A 9 74.26 31.58 -17.95
C LYS A 9 74.40 31.36 -19.45
N SER A 10 74.21 30.11 -19.87
CA SER A 10 73.90 29.74 -21.24
C SER A 10 72.52 30.33 -21.57
N ASN A 11 72.47 31.35 -22.41
CA ASN A 11 71.27 31.61 -23.21
C ASN A 11 71.33 30.63 -24.38
N ASP A 12 70.67 29.49 -24.20
CA ASP A 12 70.46 28.49 -25.23
C ASP A 12 68.98 28.57 -25.62
N ASP A 13 68.58 29.68 -26.25
CA ASP A 13 67.33 29.72 -27.02
C ASP A 13 67.61 28.98 -28.33
N SER A 14 67.57 27.65 -28.27
CA SER A 14 67.66 26.80 -29.45
C SER A 14 66.48 27.15 -30.37
N TYR A 15 66.78 27.70 -31.54
CA TYR A 15 65.78 28.02 -32.54
C TYR A 15 65.08 26.74 -33.00
N ILE A 16 63.83 26.55 -32.58
CA ILE A 16 62.96 25.48 -33.05
C ILE A 16 62.38 25.91 -34.41
N GLY A 17 62.65 25.13 -35.45
CA GLY A 17 62.18 25.45 -36.80
C GLY A 17 60.65 25.33 -36.93
N PRO A 18 60.01 26.02 -37.90
CA PRO A 18 58.55 25.97 -38.10
C PRO A 18 57.95 24.56 -38.29
N ASN A 19 58.73 23.62 -38.83
CA ASN A 19 58.29 22.23 -39.00
C ASN A 19 58.28 21.45 -37.67
N GLU A 20 59.28 21.69 -36.83
CA GLU A 20 59.40 21.06 -35.51
C GLU A 20 58.31 21.59 -34.56
N LEU A 21 58.01 22.89 -34.63
CA LEU A 21 56.84 23.51 -33.98
C LEU A 21 55.52 22.89 -34.42
N LYS A 22 55.32 22.63 -35.72
CA LYS A 22 54.10 21.98 -36.22
C LYS A 22 53.94 20.55 -35.69
N THR A 23 55.02 19.79 -35.62
CA THR A 23 55.01 18.43 -35.04
C THR A 23 54.68 18.46 -33.55
N ILE A 24 55.29 19.37 -32.80
CA ILE A 24 55.00 19.55 -31.37
C ILE A 24 53.53 19.91 -31.15
N LEU A 25 53.00 20.86 -31.93
CA LEU A 25 51.59 21.24 -31.85
C LEU A 25 50.67 20.08 -32.20
N PHE A 26 50.99 19.34 -33.27
CA PHE A 26 50.22 18.18 -33.72
C PHE A 26 50.08 17.09 -32.63
N ASN A 27 51.15 16.85 -31.86
CA ASN A 27 51.15 15.87 -30.77
C ASN A 27 50.60 16.38 -29.44
N ASN A 28 50.65 17.69 -29.18
CA ASN A 28 50.17 18.28 -27.92
C ASN A 28 48.66 18.63 -27.90
N VAL A 29 47.93 18.44 -29.01
CA VAL A 29 46.48 18.66 -29.01
C VAL A 29 45.77 17.47 -28.36
N LEU A 30 44.78 17.75 -27.50
CA LEU A 30 43.89 16.76 -26.88
C LEU A 30 42.83 16.19 -27.86
N VAL A 31 43.10 16.26 -29.16
CA VAL A 31 42.23 15.79 -30.22
C VAL A 31 43.05 14.81 -31.04
N GLY A 32 42.47 13.65 -31.35
CA GLY A 32 43.12 12.68 -32.21
C GLY A 32 43.15 13.21 -33.64
N LEU A 33 44.33 13.45 -34.19
CA LEU A 33 44.52 13.98 -35.53
C LEU A 33 45.22 12.96 -36.40
N GLY A 34 44.80 12.85 -37.66
CA GLY A 34 45.48 11.99 -38.61
C GLY A 34 44.99 12.16 -40.04
N ALA A 35 45.68 11.49 -40.96
CA ALA A 35 45.22 11.35 -42.33
C ALA A 35 45.31 9.89 -42.78
N ALA A 36 44.30 9.44 -43.49
CA ALA A 36 44.18 8.10 -44.05
C ALA A 36 44.03 8.16 -45.57
N ARG A 37 44.41 7.07 -46.24
CA ARG A 37 44.18 6.89 -47.67
C ARG A 37 42.71 6.51 -47.91
N GLY A 38 42.02 7.27 -48.74
CA GLY A 38 40.59 7.12 -49.00
C GLY A 38 40.17 5.83 -49.71
N SER A 39 41.10 5.12 -50.37
CA SER A 39 40.80 3.87 -51.09
C SER A 39 40.62 2.65 -50.18
N ASP A 40 41.45 2.54 -49.15
CA ASP A 40 41.54 1.34 -48.28
C ASP A 40 41.52 1.68 -46.79
N GLY A 41 41.51 2.97 -46.43
CA GLY A 41 41.43 3.44 -45.06
C GLY A 41 42.73 3.33 -44.27
N GLN A 42 43.86 3.01 -44.90
CA GLN A 42 45.16 2.91 -44.24
C GLN A 42 45.60 4.27 -43.71
N MET A 43 46.04 4.34 -42.45
CA MET A 43 46.60 5.56 -41.88
C MET A 43 47.96 5.89 -42.49
N ILE A 44 48.22 7.18 -42.70
CA ILE A 44 49.49 7.71 -43.23
C ILE A 44 50.21 8.52 -42.16
N ILE A 45 49.44 9.27 -41.37
CA ILE A 45 49.95 10.07 -40.26
C ILE A 45 48.91 10.07 -39.14
N THR A 46 49.39 10.04 -37.91
CA THR A 46 48.59 10.07 -36.69
C THR A 46 49.37 10.83 -35.62
N ASN A 47 48.68 11.52 -34.72
CA ASN A 47 49.29 11.99 -33.48
C ASN A 47 49.13 10.94 -32.36
N ASP A 48 49.84 11.18 -31.25
CA ASP A 48 49.83 10.30 -30.08
C ASP A 48 48.41 10.12 -29.51
N CYS A 49 47.65 11.22 -29.42
CA CYS A 49 46.28 11.21 -28.90
C CYS A 49 45.35 10.29 -29.70
N LEU A 50 45.46 10.25 -31.03
CA LEU A 50 44.61 9.38 -31.86
C LEU A 50 44.91 7.90 -31.61
N SER A 51 46.18 7.51 -31.52
CA SER A 51 46.55 6.12 -31.19
C SER A 51 46.05 5.72 -29.79
N GLU A 52 46.18 6.61 -28.80
CA GLU A 52 45.69 6.38 -27.44
C GLU A 52 44.17 6.22 -27.39
N ILE A 53 43.41 7.07 -28.11
CA ILE A 53 41.95 6.97 -28.21
C ILE A 53 41.54 5.60 -28.79
N PHE A 54 42.27 5.05 -29.76
CA PHE A 54 41.93 3.73 -30.29
C PHE A 54 42.51 2.55 -29.50
N GLY A 55 43.28 2.82 -28.43
CA GLY A 55 43.83 1.81 -27.52
C GLY A 55 45.09 1.12 -28.05
N TYR A 56 45.90 1.81 -28.86
CA TYR A 56 47.18 1.32 -29.36
C TYR A 56 48.33 1.82 -28.49
N GLU A 57 49.40 1.03 -28.36
CA GLU A 57 50.53 1.36 -27.48
C GLU A 57 51.49 2.37 -28.12
N SER A 58 51.51 2.45 -29.46
CA SER A 58 52.31 3.43 -30.17
C SER A 58 51.66 3.94 -31.47
N PRO A 59 51.97 5.18 -31.90
CA PRO A 59 51.59 5.69 -33.21
C PRO A 59 52.04 4.79 -34.36
N SER A 60 53.23 4.19 -34.26
CA SER A 60 53.78 3.32 -35.32
C SER A 60 52.93 2.07 -35.52
N GLU A 61 52.57 1.40 -34.42
CA GLU A 61 51.66 0.24 -34.44
C GLU A 61 50.29 0.62 -35.01
N PHE A 62 49.76 1.79 -34.63
CA PHE A 62 48.51 2.31 -35.17
C PHE A 62 48.60 2.53 -36.70
N LEU A 63 49.71 3.08 -37.20
CA LEU A 63 49.90 3.31 -38.64
C LEU A 63 49.98 2.00 -39.45
N GLU A 64 50.44 0.90 -38.85
CA GLU A 64 50.57 -0.40 -39.53
C GLU A 64 49.26 -1.21 -39.49
N GLU A 65 48.64 -1.32 -38.30
CA GLU A 65 47.53 -2.24 -38.07
C GLU A 65 46.14 -1.61 -38.27
N PHE A 66 45.98 -0.30 -38.02
CA PHE A 66 44.66 0.33 -38.00
C PHE A 66 44.14 0.70 -39.40
N LYS A 67 42.86 0.41 -39.63
CA LYS A 67 42.12 0.86 -40.82
C LYS A 67 40.84 1.59 -40.45
N THR A 68 40.67 2.78 -41.01
CA THR A 68 39.47 3.61 -40.80
C THR A 68 38.18 2.95 -41.31
N THR A 69 38.26 1.89 -42.12
CA THR A 69 37.10 1.12 -42.60
C THR A 69 36.56 0.14 -41.56
N GLU A 70 37.36 -0.26 -40.58
CA GLU A 70 37.07 -1.33 -39.62
C GLU A 70 36.65 -0.79 -38.25
N MET A 71 36.88 0.49 -37.97
CA MET A 71 36.59 1.14 -36.69
C MET A 71 35.10 1.32 -36.35
N TRP A 72 34.17 0.93 -37.22
CA TRP A 72 32.74 1.27 -37.08
C TRP A 72 31.96 0.17 -36.38
N LYS A 73 31.32 0.49 -35.26
CA LYS A 73 30.43 -0.48 -34.58
C LYS A 73 29.17 -0.77 -35.40
N ASN A 74 28.63 0.25 -36.06
CA ASN A 74 27.45 0.13 -36.92
C ASN A 74 27.81 0.43 -38.39
N PRO A 75 27.68 -0.55 -39.31
CA PRO A 75 27.93 -0.36 -40.74
C PRO A 75 27.08 0.73 -41.39
N VAL A 76 25.87 1.00 -40.87
CA VAL A 76 24.99 2.06 -41.38
C VAL A 76 25.58 3.45 -41.11
N SER A 77 26.14 3.66 -39.92
CA SER A 77 26.79 4.93 -39.57
C SER A 77 27.98 5.23 -40.48
N ARG A 78 28.74 4.20 -40.86
CA ARG A 78 29.82 4.32 -41.84
C ARG A 78 29.30 4.77 -43.19
N GLN A 79 28.19 4.18 -43.66
CA GLN A 79 27.60 4.53 -44.95
C GLN A 79 27.09 5.97 -44.97
N HIS A 80 26.45 6.44 -43.88
CA HIS A 80 26.02 7.82 -43.74
C HIS A 80 27.19 8.80 -43.78
N MET A 81 28.27 8.51 -43.05
CA MET A 81 29.49 9.32 -43.10
C MET A 81 30.06 9.36 -44.52
N TYR A 82 30.17 8.21 -45.19
CA TYR A 82 30.73 8.12 -46.54
C TYR A 82 29.92 8.90 -47.58
N ASN A 83 28.59 8.83 -47.51
CA ASN A 83 27.70 9.58 -48.37
C ASN A 83 27.86 11.09 -48.13
N ALA A 84 27.86 11.52 -46.86
CA ALA A 84 28.06 12.93 -46.50
C ALA A 84 29.42 13.46 -47.00
N MET A 85 30.48 12.67 -46.86
CA MET A 85 31.81 13.01 -47.38
C MET A 85 31.84 13.12 -48.90
N LYS A 86 31.13 12.24 -49.63
CA LYS A 86 31.05 12.28 -51.10
C LYS A 86 30.30 13.49 -51.62
N GLU A 87 29.20 13.86 -50.96
CA GLU A 87 28.35 14.96 -51.38
C GLU A 87 28.98 16.33 -51.07
N GLN A 88 29.62 16.48 -49.91
CA GLN A 88 30.07 17.77 -49.39
C GLN A 88 31.60 17.95 -49.42
N GLY A 89 32.38 16.87 -49.63
CA GLY A 89 33.84 16.89 -49.61
C GLY A 89 34.45 17.09 -48.21
N HIS A 90 33.62 17.28 -47.18
CA HIS A 90 33.98 17.31 -45.77
C HIS A 90 32.81 16.83 -44.90
N VAL A 91 33.11 16.50 -43.66
CA VAL A 91 32.13 16.18 -42.60
C VAL A 91 32.59 16.89 -41.34
N ASP A 92 31.66 17.52 -40.62
CA ASP A 92 31.95 18.20 -39.36
C ASP A 92 30.97 17.72 -38.27
N GLY A 93 31.48 17.49 -37.06
CA GLY A 93 30.69 17.11 -35.89
C GLY A 93 29.92 15.79 -35.99
N PHE A 94 30.33 14.84 -36.84
CA PHE A 94 29.62 13.58 -36.99
C PHE A 94 29.86 12.66 -35.78
N GLU A 95 28.79 12.29 -35.10
CA GLU A 95 28.86 11.44 -33.91
C GLU A 95 28.52 9.99 -34.23
N ALA A 96 29.39 9.06 -33.85
CA ALA A 96 29.16 7.62 -34.03
C ALA A 96 29.87 6.80 -32.95
N GLU A 97 29.37 5.58 -32.73
CA GLU A 97 30.07 4.59 -31.93
C GLU A 97 31.16 3.90 -32.78
N LEU A 98 32.39 4.04 -32.32
CA LEU A 98 33.57 3.41 -32.90
C LEU A 98 34.10 2.29 -31.99
N LEU A 99 34.95 1.44 -32.56
CA LEU A 99 35.58 0.31 -31.89
C LEU A 99 37.06 0.61 -31.63
N ARG A 100 37.54 0.28 -30.44
CA ARG A 100 38.96 0.26 -30.07
C ARG A 100 39.61 -1.06 -30.50
N LYS A 101 40.94 -1.15 -30.38
CA LYS A 101 41.73 -2.36 -30.69
C LYS A 101 41.24 -3.61 -29.94
N ASP A 102 40.85 -3.46 -28.68
CA ASP A 102 40.35 -4.53 -27.82
C ASP A 102 38.88 -4.95 -28.11
N GLY A 103 38.22 -4.29 -29.07
CA GLY A 103 36.82 -4.51 -29.42
C GLY A 103 35.81 -3.74 -28.54
N SER A 104 36.26 -2.99 -27.54
CA SER A 104 35.39 -2.10 -26.77
C SER A 104 34.87 -0.95 -27.65
N SER A 105 33.65 -0.49 -27.38
CA SER A 105 33.05 0.62 -28.13
C SER A 105 33.13 1.93 -27.37
N PHE A 106 33.34 3.04 -28.08
CA PHE A 106 33.33 4.39 -27.53
C PHE A 106 32.58 5.34 -28.46
N TRP A 107 32.00 6.41 -27.91
CA TRP A 107 31.39 7.46 -28.72
C TRP A 107 32.45 8.42 -29.20
N ALA A 108 32.51 8.63 -30.51
CA ALA A 108 33.41 9.57 -31.13
C ALA A 108 32.63 10.69 -31.82
N ARG A 109 33.10 11.93 -31.66
CA ARG A 109 32.77 13.04 -32.54
C ARG A 109 33.91 13.21 -33.53
N TRP A 110 33.60 13.14 -34.81
CA TRP A 110 34.59 13.15 -35.87
C TRP A 110 34.32 14.23 -36.90
N ALA A 111 35.39 14.86 -37.36
CA ALA A 111 35.40 15.75 -38.51
C ALA A 111 36.46 15.28 -39.50
N GLY A 112 36.18 15.39 -40.79
CA GLY A 112 37.11 14.99 -41.83
C GLY A 112 36.95 15.80 -43.09
N LYS A 113 38.01 15.89 -43.89
CA LYS A 113 38.02 16.56 -45.19
C LYS A 113 38.89 15.80 -46.17
N LEU A 114 38.36 15.60 -47.38
CA LEU A 114 39.15 15.05 -48.48
C LEU A 114 40.09 16.13 -49.01
N ILE A 115 41.39 15.84 -49.09
CA ILE A 115 42.40 16.78 -49.59
C ILE A 115 42.32 16.82 -51.13
N PRO A 116 41.97 17.96 -51.76
CA PRO A 116 41.81 18.07 -53.21
C PRO A 116 43.07 17.68 -53.97
N GLY A 117 42.91 16.99 -55.11
CA GLY A 117 44.03 16.53 -55.93
C GLY A 117 44.82 15.36 -55.34
N THR A 118 44.39 14.82 -54.20
CA THR A 118 44.96 13.63 -53.56
C THR A 118 43.87 12.61 -53.26
N ASN A 119 44.25 11.41 -52.81
CA ASN A 119 43.33 10.42 -52.25
C ASN A 119 43.42 10.35 -50.72
N LEU A 120 43.70 11.48 -50.05
CA LEU A 120 43.90 11.54 -48.60
C LEU A 120 42.72 12.17 -47.90
N LEU A 121 42.25 11.50 -46.85
CA LEU A 121 41.24 11.99 -45.92
C LEU A 121 41.95 12.41 -44.63
N ALA A 122 42.03 13.71 -44.39
CA ALA A 122 42.47 14.23 -43.10
C ALA A 122 41.29 14.34 -42.16
N GLY A 123 41.48 14.03 -40.87
CA GLY A 123 40.39 14.11 -39.90
C GLY A 123 40.86 14.28 -38.46
N ALA A 124 39.87 14.60 -37.63
CA ALA A 124 39.98 14.83 -36.21
C ALA A 124 38.93 13.99 -35.48
N VAL A 125 39.34 13.25 -34.45
CA VAL A 125 38.50 12.40 -33.60
C VAL A 125 38.57 12.92 -32.17
N ILE A 126 37.41 13.07 -31.53
CA ILE A 126 37.28 13.38 -30.11
C ILE A 126 36.47 12.25 -29.47
N ASP A 127 37.00 11.65 -28.40
CA ASP A 127 36.22 10.73 -27.55
C ASP A 127 35.23 11.55 -26.71
N ILE A 128 33.94 11.35 -26.96
CA ILE A 128 32.83 12.02 -26.27
C ILE A 128 32.08 11.04 -25.35
N SER A 129 32.64 9.87 -25.03
CA SER A 129 31.99 8.85 -24.21
C SER A 129 31.64 9.40 -22.82
N LYS A 130 32.58 10.08 -22.18
CA LYS A 130 32.37 10.71 -20.87
C LYS A 130 31.27 11.77 -20.90
N GLU A 131 31.17 12.54 -21.99
CA GLU A 131 30.11 13.54 -22.19
C GLU A 131 28.73 12.85 -22.30
N LYS A 132 28.63 11.80 -23.11
CA LYS A 132 27.38 11.02 -23.26
C LYS A 132 26.96 10.32 -21.97
N GLU A 133 27.90 9.75 -21.22
CA GLU A 133 27.63 9.11 -19.93
C GLU A 133 27.11 10.11 -18.89
N LEU A 134 27.72 11.29 -18.80
CA LEU A 134 27.27 12.35 -17.89
C LEU A 134 25.87 12.84 -18.29
N LEU A 135 25.63 13.12 -19.57
CA LEU A 135 24.31 13.53 -20.07
C LEU A 135 23.24 12.47 -19.78
N THR A 136 23.53 11.20 -20.03
CA THR A 136 22.60 10.10 -19.77
C THR A 136 22.32 9.94 -18.28
N SER A 137 23.36 10.10 -17.44
CA SER A 137 23.24 10.05 -15.99
C SER A 137 22.38 11.20 -15.46
N LEU A 138 22.58 12.42 -15.96
CA LEU A 138 21.76 13.58 -15.64
C LEU A 138 20.29 13.35 -16.03
N GLN A 139 20.03 12.89 -17.25
CA GLN A 139 18.67 12.57 -17.71
C GLN A 139 18.02 11.43 -16.93
N SER A 140 18.80 10.46 -16.43
CA SER A 140 18.29 9.38 -15.58
C SER A 140 17.90 9.91 -14.20
N ILE A 141 18.75 10.77 -13.62
CA ILE A 141 18.50 11.43 -12.34
C ILE A 141 17.28 12.33 -12.44
N GLU A 142 17.17 13.16 -13.48
CA GLU A 142 16.01 14.02 -13.75
C GLU A 142 14.71 13.19 -13.84
N ARG A 143 14.70 12.12 -14.66
CA ARG A 143 13.53 11.24 -14.76
C ARG A 143 13.14 10.60 -13.43
N LYS A 144 14.11 10.18 -12.62
CA LYS A 144 13.86 9.62 -11.27
C LYS A 144 13.25 10.66 -10.35
N TYR A 145 13.76 11.90 -10.34
CA TYR A 145 13.20 12.97 -9.52
C TYR A 145 11.77 13.33 -9.94
N THR A 146 11.50 13.48 -11.24
CA THR A 146 10.15 13.75 -11.74
C THR A 146 9.17 12.67 -11.32
N ALA A 147 9.55 11.39 -11.43
CA ALA A 147 8.69 10.27 -11.01
C ALA A 147 8.40 10.23 -9.51
N LEU A 148 9.38 10.61 -8.67
CA LEU A 148 9.17 10.69 -7.21
C LEU A 148 8.24 11.85 -6.84
N ILE A 149 8.41 13.00 -7.48
CA ILE A 149 7.61 14.20 -7.24
C ILE A 149 6.16 14.00 -7.71
N ASP A 150 5.94 13.30 -8.82
CA ASP A 150 4.60 12.96 -9.31
C ASP A 150 3.99 11.71 -8.64
N SER A 151 4.54 11.27 -7.51
CA SER A 151 3.84 10.31 -6.66
C SER A 151 2.52 10.96 -6.20
N LYS A 152 1.39 10.35 -6.57
CA LYS A 152 0.01 10.87 -6.35
C LYS A 152 -0.38 11.09 -4.87
N LEU A 153 0.54 10.90 -3.93
CA LEU A 153 0.32 10.93 -2.50
C LEU A 153 0.60 12.31 -1.89
N ILE A 154 1.57 13.03 -2.44
CA ILE A 154 2.10 14.24 -1.82
C ILE A 154 2.01 15.41 -2.81
N GLY A 155 1.24 16.43 -2.45
CA GLY A 155 1.26 17.72 -3.14
C GLY A 155 2.49 18.52 -2.73
N ILE A 156 3.24 19.06 -3.69
CA ILE A 156 4.43 19.88 -3.44
C ILE A 156 4.24 21.22 -4.13
N GLN A 157 4.45 22.30 -3.39
CA GLN A 157 4.52 23.66 -3.90
C GLN A 157 5.81 24.33 -3.44
N ILE A 158 6.43 25.12 -4.32
CA ILE A 158 7.57 25.97 -3.98
C ILE A 158 7.09 27.42 -4.08
N VAL A 159 7.19 28.17 -2.97
CA VAL A 159 6.64 29.52 -2.84
C VAL A 159 7.72 30.50 -2.40
N LYS A 160 7.90 31.57 -3.16
CA LYS A 160 8.69 32.75 -2.75
C LYS A 160 7.78 33.68 -1.96
N THR A 161 8.29 34.34 -0.92
CA THR A 161 7.48 35.21 -0.04
C THR A 161 7.63 36.71 -0.33
N LYS A 162 8.62 37.12 -1.13
CA LYS A 162 8.87 38.54 -1.45
C LYS A 162 9.16 38.75 -2.95
N PRO A 163 8.14 38.95 -3.79
CA PRO A 163 6.70 38.88 -3.49
C PRO A 163 6.20 37.44 -3.32
N LEU A 164 5.00 37.28 -2.73
CA LEU A 164 4.35 35.97 -2.59
C LEU A 164 4.02 35.40 -3.98
N ASN A 165 4.70 34.34 -4.39
CA ASN A 165 4.54 33.78 -5.73
C ASN A 165 4.86 32.29 -5.75
N ILE A 166 4.01 31.51 -6.43
CA ILE A 166 4.22 30.08 -6.61
C ILE A 166 5.21 29.88 -7.77
N GLN A 167 6.34 29.24 -7.51
CA GLN A 167 7.38 28.94 -8.50
C GLN A 167 7.21 27.56 -9.12
N PHE A 168 6.69 26.61 -8.35
CA PHE A 168 6.51 25.23 -8.78
C PHE A 168 5.32 24.62 -8.04
N VAL A 169 4.57 23.78 -8.74
CA VAL A 169 3.48 22.95 -8.21
C VAL A 169 3.50 21.63 -8.95
N ASN A 170 3.49 20.51 -8.22
CA ASN A 170 3.36 19.20 -8.86
C ASN A 170 1.89 18.85 -9.18
N SER A 171 1.70 17.81 -9.98
CA SER A 171 0.38 17.37 -10.43
C SER A 171 -0.58 16.97 -9.29
N THR A 172 -0.03 16.50 -8.16
CA THR A 172 -0.80 16.03 -7.00
C THR A 172 -1.55 17.15 -6.30
N VAL A 173 -1.00 18.37 -6.22
CA VAL A 173 -1.72 19.52 -5.63
C VAL A 173 -3.02 19.81 -6.38
N TYR A 174 -2.99 19.75 -7.72
CA TYR A 174 -4.20 19.95 -8.52
C TYR A 174 -5.22 18.84 -8.27
N SER A 175 -4.74 17.60 -8.07
CA SER A 175 -5.60 16.45 -7.76
C SER A 175 -6.28 16.58 -6.39
N ILE A 176 -5.52 17.01 -5.37
CA ILE A 176 -6.04 17.22 -4.00
C ILE A 176 -7.03 18.38 -3.98
N THR A 177 -6.65 19.54 -4.52
CA THR A 177 -7.40 20.79 -4.34
C THR A 177 -8.49 20.99 -5.40
N GLY A 178 -8.32 20.45 -6.60
CA GLY A 178 -9.20 20.64 -7.75
C GLY A 178 -8.99 21.95 -8.52
N TYR A 179 -8.08 22.83 -8.07
CA TYR A 179 -7.81 24.12 -8.71
C TYR A 179 -6.68 24.00 -9.74
N SER A 180 -6.74 24.80 -10.81
CA SER A 180 -5.62 24.94 -11.77
C SER A 180 -4.48 25.79 -11.19
N GLN A 181 -3.35 25.84 -11.89
CA GLN A 181 -2.22 26.67 -11.49
C GLN A 181 -2.58 28.15 -11.41
N GLU A 182 -3.32 28.68 -12.39
CA GLU A 182 -3.73 30.09 -12.46
C GLU A 182 -4.71 30.43 -11.33
N GLU A 183 -5.62 29.50 -11.01
CA GLU A 183 -6.58 29.64 -9.93
C GLU A 183 -5.90 29.62 -8.56
N LEU A 184 -4.94 28.71 -8.35
CA LEU A 184 -4.14 28.67 -7.13
C LEU A 184 -3.33 29.95 -6.95
N GLN A 185 -2.71 30.45 -8.02
CA GLN A 185 -1.97 31.72 -7.97
C GLN A 185 -2.90 32.90 -7.64
N THR A 186 -4.11 32.89 -8.17
CA THR A 186 -5.14 33.90 -7.83
C THR A 186 -5.51 33.83 -6.36
N LEU A 187 -5.77 32.63 -5.83
CA LEU A 187 -6.11 32.40 -4.42
C LEU A 187 -5.00 32.84 -3.47
N VAL A 188 -3.74 32.57 -3.82
CA VAL A 188 -2.58 33.04 -3.06
C VAL A 188 -2.52 34.57 -3.03
N ASN A 189 -2.86 35.25 -4.12
CA ASN A 189 -2.84 36.70 -4.22
C ASN A 189 -4.05 37.37 -3.55
N SER A 190 -5.24 36.76 -3.64
CA SER A 190 -6.51 37.35 -3.21
C SER A 190 -6.97 36.93 -1.81
N GLY A 191 -6.35 35.91 -1.22
CA GLY A 191 -6.60 35.45 0.15
C GLY A 191 -6.91 33.96 0.24
N ILE A 192 -5.85 33.19 0.54
CA ILE A 192 -5.91 31.73 0.72
C ILE A 192 -6.85 31.30 1.85
N LEU A 193 -7.15 32.19 2.81
CA LEU A 193 -8.10 31.92 3.91
C LEU A 193 -9.54 31.67 3.40
N SER A 194 -9.88 32.09 2.17
CA SER A 194 -11.22 31.89 1.60
C SER A 194 -11.58 30.42 1.42
N ILE A 195 -10.59 29.56 1.13
CA ILE A 195 -10.74 28.11 0.97
C ILE A 195 -10.44 27.34 2.25
N ILE A 196 -10.20 28.01 3.38
CA ILE A 196 -10.02 27.39 4.70
C ILE A 196 -11.36 27.42 5.44
N HIS A 197 -11.69 26.32 6.12
CA HIS A 197 -12.90 26.20 6.91
C HIS A 197 -12.98 27.31 7.96
N PRO A 198 -14.16 27.95 8.18
CA PRO A 198 -14.32 29.08 9.09
C PRO A 198 -13.65 28.90 10.47
N ASP A 199 -13.88 27.76 11.15
CA ASP A 199 -13.30 27.51 12.47
C ASP A 199 -11.76 27.36 12.48
N ASP A 200 -11.15 27.08 11.32
CA ASP A 200 -9.69 26.93 11.21
C ASP A 200 -9.00 28.26 10.87
N ARG A 201 -9.73 29.27 10.34
CA ARG A 201 -9.14 30.50 9.78
C ARG A 201 -8.28 31.28 10.76
N GLU A 202 -8.78 31.49 11.98
CA GLU A 202 -8.06 32.27 13.00
C GLU A 202 -6.74 31.58 13.39
N ARG A 203 -6.81 30.26 13.63
CA ARG A 203 -5.64 29.43 13.95
C ARG A 203 -4.62 29.42 12.81
N ILE A 204 -5.05 29.24 11.55
CA ILE A 204 -4.14 29.22 10.41
C ILE A 204 -3.53 30.60 10.15
N SER A 205 -4.31 31.67 10.28
CA SER A 205 -3.80 33.05 10.14
C SER A 205 -2.69 33.34 11.15
N LYS A 206 -2.84 32.88 12.39
CA LYS A 206 -1.81 33.01 13.42
C LYS A 206 -0.54 32.24 13.05
N ILE A 207 -0.68 30.96 12.67
CA ILE A 207 0.47 30.13 12.25
C ILE A 207 1.21 30.75 11.06
N PHE A 208 0.48 31.26 10.06
CA PHE A 208 1.09 31.91 8.90
C PHE A 208 1.90 33.16 9.28
N THR A 209 1.37 33.98 10.19
CA THR A 209 2.07 35.18 10.67
C THR A 209 3.35 34.81 11.42
N GLU A 210 3.27 33.86 12.35
CA GLU A 210 4.41 33.42 13.17
C GLU A 210 5.50 32.72 12.34
N SER A 211 5.11 31.89 11.36
CA SER A 211 6.07 31.13 10.53
C SER A 211 6.83 31.98 9.50
N VAL A 212 6.24 33.09 9.05
CA VAL A 212 6.92 34.08 8.17
C VAL A 212 7.92 34.93 8.96
N GLU A 213 7.62 35.25 10.22
CA GLU A 213 8.50 36.08 11.07
C GLU A 213 9.72 35.29 11.59
N ASP A 214 9.52 34.04 12.04
CA ASP A 214 10.56 33.25 12.72
C ASP A 214 11.37 32.33 11.79
N PHE A 215 11.04 32.24 10.50
CA PHE A 215 11.63 31.31 9.52
C PHE A 215 11.64 29.83 9.96
N LYS A 216 10.78 29.45 10.90
CA LYS A 216 10.65 28.07 11.39
C LYS A 216 9.66 27.31 10.53
N GLY A 217 10.04 26.10 10.12
CA GLY A 217 9.10 25.18 9.49
C GLY A 217 7.92 24.89 10.41
N SER A 218 6.75 24.63 9.83
CA SER A 218 5.50 24.38 10.56
C SER A 218 4.77 23.19 9.97
N SER A 219 4.10 22.39 10.81
CA SER A 219 3.22 21.31 10.37
C SER A 219 1.89 21.42 11.07
N TYR A 220 0.79 21.43 10.32
CA TYR A 220 -0.55 21.57 10.88
C TYR A 220 -1.62 20.98 9.96
N ASP A 221 -2.66 20.46 10.60
CA ASP A 221 -3.82 19.88 9.93
C ASP A 221 -4.96 20.90 9.91
N PHE A 222 -5.73 20.99 8.83
CA PHE A 222 -6.90 21.86 8.71
C PHE A 222 -7.87 21.39 7.64
N ARG A 223 -9.09 21.93 7.66
CA ARG A 223 -10.10 21.65 6.64
C ARG A 223 -9.98 22.63 5.46
N LEU A 224 -9.82 22.07 4.27
CA LEU A 224 -9.69 22.79 3.01
C LEU A 224 -10.93 22.57 2.14
N LYS A 225 -11.42 23.63 1.51
CA LYS A 225 -12.50 23.59 0.52
C LYS A 225 -11.93 23.31 -0.86
N ARG A 226 -12.26 22.15 -1.42
CA ARG A 226 -11.97 21.82 -2.81
C ARG A 226 -12.79 22.68 -3.76
N LYS A 227 -12.39 22.71 -5.04
CA LYS A 227 -13.10 23.47 -6.09
C LYS A 227 -14.55 23.03 -6.30
N ASP A 228 -14.83 21.73 -6.14
CA ASP A 228 -16.18 21.16 -6.22
C ASP A 228 -17.07 21.51 -5.01
N GLY A 229 -16.49 22.10 -3.96
CA GLY A 229 -17.17 22.53 -2.75
C GLY A 229 -17.07 21.56 -1.57
N GLU A 230 -16.46 20.39 -1.76
CA GLU A 230 -16.22 19.40 -0.71
C GLU A 230 -15.19 19.89 0.32
N TRP A 231 -15.39 19.53 1.58
CA TRP A 231 -14.41 19.76 2.65
C TRP A 231 -13.55 18.52 2.83
N ILE A 232 -12.24 18.69 2.75
CA ILE A 232 -11.26 17.63 3.04
C ILE A 232 -10.35 18.04 4.18
N TRP A 233 -9.85 17.05 4.91
CA TRP A 233 -8.77 17.28 5.86
C TRP A 233 -7.43 17.23 5.14
N VAL A 234 -6.64 18.27 5.29
CA VAL A 234 -5.30 18.34 4.73
C VAL A 234 -4.28 18.57 5.82
N ARG A 235 -3.15 17.85 5.73
CA ARG A 235 -1.93 18.14 6.46
C ARG A 235 -1.05 19.02 5.61
N ASN A 236 -0.67 20.17 6.15
CA ASN A 236 0.23 21.10 5.50
C ASN A 236 1.55 21.17 6.28
N GLN A 237 2.65 20.96 5.57
CA GLN A 237 3.99 21.04 6.13
C GLN A 237 4.82 22.04 5.33
N ILE A 238 5.34 23.05 6.02
CA ILE A 238 6.14 24.13 5.45
C ILE A 238 7.58 23.94 5.93
N SER A 239 8.52 23.92 5.00
CA SER A 239 9.95 23.85 5.27
C SER A 239 10.72 24.88 4.44
N LEU A 240 11.75 25.47 5.03
CA LEU A 240 12.66 26.35 4.32
C LEU A 240 13.61 25.52 3.47
N ILE A 241 13.74 25.89 2.20
CA ILE A 241 14.70 25.28 1.27
C ILE A 241 15.59 26.36 0.64
N GLU A 242 16.83 25.97 0.35
CA GLU A 242 17.73 26.78 -0.48
C GLU A 242 17.41 26.52 -1.95
N TYR A 243 16.63 27.43 -2.54
CA TYR A 243 16.28 27.42 -3.96
C TYR A 243 16.77 28.75 -4.56
N ASP A 244 17.93 28.67 -5.19
CA ASP A 244 18.77 29.74 -5.79
C ASP A 244 18.02 31.04 -6.22
N PRO A 245 18.43 32.27 -5.80
CA PRO A 245 19.42 32.66 -4.79
C PRO A 245 18.75 33.20 -3.50
N ARG A 246 17.55 32.72 -3.12
CA ARG A 246 16.79 33.27 -1.98
C ARG A 246 16.12 32.18 -1.12
N PRO A 247 15.92 32.42 0.19
CA PRO A 247 15.11 31.56 1.04
C PRO A 247 13.73 31.37 0.41
N THR A 248 13.41 30.12 0.07
CA THR A 248 12.15 29.75 -0.57
C THR A 248 11.47 28.68 0.28
N TYR A 249 10.15 28.68 0.34
CA TYR A 249 9.41 27.73 1.15
C TYR A 249 8.91 26.59 0.29
N MET A 250 9.21 25.36 0.72
CA MET A 250 8.54 24.17 0.22
C MET A 250 7.33 23.91 1.10
N VAL A 251 6.17 23.78 0.46
CA VAL A 251 4.89 23.51 1.09
C VAL A 251 4.43 22.14 0.61
N THR A 252 4.23 21.24 1.55
CA THR A 252 3.80 19.87 1.31
C THR A 252 2.36 19.72 1.77
N LEU A 253 1.48 19.27 0.87
CA LEU A 253 0.05 19.09 1.10
C LEU A 253 -0.32 17.61 0.99
N ILE A 254 -0.90 17.04 2.03
CA ILE A 254 -1.32 15.63 2.07
C ILE A 254 -2.80 15.57 2.45
N ASP A 255 -3.61 14.88 1.67
CA ASP A 255 -5.00 14.58 2.05
C ASP A 255 -5.01 13.48 3.12
N ILE A 256 -5.53 13.82 4.30
CA ILE A 256 -5.62 12.94 5.46
C ILE A 256 -7.07 12.60 5.82
N THR A 257 -8.04 12.89 4.93
CA THR A 257 -9.48 12.66 5.19
C THR A 257 -9.75 11.21 5.57
N SER A 258 -9.22 10.26 4.78
CA SER A 258 -9.35 8.82 5.06
C SER A 258 -8.68 8.39 6.38
N GLU A 259 -7.61 9.08 6.80
CA GLU A 259 -6.93 8.82 8.08
C GLU A 259 -7.81 9.24 9.26
N ILE A 260 -8.43 10.43 9.16
CA ILE A 260 -9.33 10.97 10.19
C ILE A 260 -10.59 10.12 10.31
N GLU A 261 -11.26 9.80 9.20
CA GLU A 261 -12.45 8.94 9.20
C GLU A 261 -12.17 7.57 9.80
N ALA A 262 -11.03 6.96 9.44
CA ALA A 262 -10.63 5.67 10.01
C ALA A 262 -10.34 5.76 11.51
N ARG A 263 -9.78 6.89 11.99
CA ARG A 263 -9.50 7.12 13.40
C ARG A 263 -10.79 7.31 14.20
N GLU A 264 -11.74 8.11 13.70
CA GLU A 264 -13.04 8.33 14.34
C GLU A 264 -13.85 7.04 14.42
N CYS A 265 -13.90 6.26 13.33
CA CYS A 265 -14.57 4.97 13.29
C CYS A 265 -14.00 3.99 14.32
N ARG A 266 -12.66 3.95 14.48
CA ARG A 266 -12.01 3.14 15.52
C ARG A 266 -12.33 3.63 16.93
N ALA A 267 -12.33 4.94 17.16
CA ALA A 267 -12.63 5.51 18.46
C ALA A 267 -14.07 5.18 18.90
N GLN A 268 -15.04 5.32 17.98
CA GLN A 268 -16.43 4.95 18.24
C GLN A 268 -16.59 3.45 18.54
N LEU A 269 -15.86 2.59 17.81
CA LEU A 269 -15.86 1.15 18.07
C LEU A 269 -15.30 0.83 19.46
N GLN A 270 -14.16 1.43 19.82
CA GLN A 270 -13.53 1.22 21.12
C GLN A 270 -14.40 1.73 22.27
N GLU A 271 -15.07 2.87 22.10
CA GLU A 271 -16.02 3.40 23.06
C GLU A 271 -17.22 2.46 23.25
N ALA A 272 -17.78 1.94 22.15
CA ALA A 272 -18.85 0.95 22.21
C ALA A 272 -18.41 -0.35 22.89
N GLU A 273 -17.18 -0.82 22.64
CA GLU A 273 -16.59 -2.00 23.31
C GLU A 273 -16.39 -1.76 24.81
N LEU A 274 -15.94 -0.57 25.22
CA LEU A 274 -15.80 -0.21 26.64
C LEU A 274 -17.15 -0.21 27.37
N TYR A 275 -18.16 0.43 26.78
CA TYR A 275 -19.51 0.44 27.35
C TYR A 275 -20.09 -0.97 27.45
N ALA A 276 -19.92 -1.80 26.41
CA ALA A 276 -20.34 -3.19 26.44
C ALA A 276 -19.62 -3.96 27.55
N GLY A 277 -18.30 -3.78 27.71
CA GLY A 277 -17.52 -4.43 28.76
C GLY A 277 -17.99 -4.09 30.18
N ILE A 278 -18.17 -2.79 30.48
CA ILE A 278 -18.63 -2.31 31.79
C ILE A 278 -20.04 -2.83 32.10
N LEU A 279 -20.98 -2.64 31.17
CA LEU A 279 -22.37 -3.11 31.36
C LEU A 279 -22.43 -4.63 31.57
N THR A 280 -21.58 -5.38 30.88
CA THR A 280 -21.57 -6.85 30.99
C THR A 280 -20.93 -7.33 32.30
N HIS A 281 -19.99 -6.57 32.85
CA HIS A 281 -19.43 -6.82 34.18
C HIS A 281 -20.46 -6.55 35.27
N ASP A 282 -21.02 -5.34 35.28
CA ASP A 282 -21.90 -4.89 36.37
C ASP A 282 -23.24 -5.64 36.39
N LEU A 283 -23.87 -5.80 35.22
CA LEU A 283 -25.12 -6.58 35.14
C LEU A 283 -24.89 -8.06 35.48
N GLY A 284 -23.70 -8.58 35.18
CA GLY A 284 -23.32 -9.94 35.59
C GLY A 284 -23.32 -10.10 37.12
N ASN A 285 -22.78 -9.11 37.84
CA ASN A 285 -22.73 -9.10 39.30
C ASN A 285 -24.13 -8.92 39.91
N ASP A 286 -24.95 -8.04 39.34
CA ASP A 286 -26.34 -7.85 39.77
C ASP A 286 -27.15 -9.13 39.60
N ILE A 287 -26.97 -9.82 38.47
CA ILE A 287 -27.62 -11.11 38.21
C ILE A 287 -27.13 -12.18 39.19
N GLN A 288 -25.83 -12.25 39.50
CA GLN A 288 -25.30 -13.18 40.51
C GLN A 288 -25.92 -12.94 41.89
N THR A 289 -26.12 -11.68 42.26
CA THR A 289 -26.80 -11.32 43.51
C THR A 289 -28.25 -11.80 43.50
N ILE A 290 -28.98 -11.58 42.40
CA ILE A 290 -30.37 -12.03 42.24
C ILE A 290 -30.45 -13.56 42.33
N MET A 291 -29.54 -14.29 41.66
CA MET A 291 -29.48 -15.76 41.76
C MET A 291 -29.31 -16.22 43.20
N SER A 292 -28.36 -15.65 43.93
CA SER A 292 -28.09 -16.05 45.31
C SER A 292 -29.32 -15.93 46.20
N PHE A 293 -30.12 -14.88 46.05
CA PHE A 293 -31.36 -14.71 46.82
C PHE A 293 -32.44 -15.69 46.39
N ILE A 294 -32.50 -16.03 45.11
CA ILE A 294 -33.47 -17.01 44.59
C ILE A 294 -33.12 -18.41 45.07
N ASP A 295 -31.84 -18.81 45.03
CA ASP A 295 -31.38 -20.11 45.52
C ASP A 295 -31.72 -20.29 47.01
N ILE A 296 -31.53 -19.24 47.82
CA ILE A 296 -31.91 -19.24 49.25
C ILE A 296 -33.42 -19.37 49.40
N ALA A 297 -34.20 -18.57 48.64
CA ALA A 297 -35.64 -18.63 48.71
C ALA A 297 -36.15 -20.02 48.28
N GLU A 298 -35.53 -20.68 47.30
CA GLU A 298 -35.89 -22.02 46.84
C GLU A 298 -35.72 -23.11 47.91
N MET A 299 -34.84 -22.91 48.90
CA MET A 299 -34.67 -23.84 50.03
C MET A 299 -35.89 -23.88 50.96
N ASP A 300 -36.59 -22.76 51.13
CA ASP A 300 -37.71 -22.61 52.08
C ASP A 300 -39.10 -22.70 51.42
N ILE A 301 -39.18 -22.95 50.11
CA ILE A 301 -40.47 -23.04 49.39
C ILE A 301 -41.17 -24.37 49.66
N PRO A 302 -42.48 -24.35 50.00
CA PRO A 302 -43.33 -25.54 50.00
C PRO A 302 -43.41 -26.15 48.58
N LYS A 303 -42.79 -27.33 48.38
CA LYS A 303 -42.72 -28.03 47.09
C LYS A 303 -44.08 -28.50 46.56
N ASP A 304 -45.08 -28.48 47.42
CA ASP A 304 -46.48 -28.81 47.21
C ASP A 304 -47.31 -27.65 46.65
N ASN A 305 -46.76 -26.42 46.54
CA ASN A 305 -47.40 -25.31 45.87
C ASN A 305 -46.93 -25.18 44.39
N PRO A 306 -47.69 -25.70 43.41
CA PRO A 306 -47.28 -25.70 42.00
C PRO A 306 -47.19 -24.30 41.38
N VAL A 307 -47.82 -23.29 41.97
CA VAL A 307 -47.75 -21.90 41.49
C VAL A 307 -46.40 -21.28 41.85
N LEU A 308 -45.94 -21.49 43.09
CA LEU A 308 -44.63 -21.01 43.54
C LEU A 308 -43.50 -21.71 42.78
N VAL A 309 -43.56 -23.05 42.64
CA VAL A 309 -42.58 -23.81 41.86
C VAL A 309 -42.46 -23.28 40.42
N LYS A 310 -43.59 -23.02 39.73
CA LYS A 310 -43.57 -22.44 38.37
C LYS A 310 -43.05 -21.00 38.32
N ALA A 311 -43.33 -20.20 39.33
CA ALA A 311 -42.85 -18.82 39.41
C ALA A 311 -41.32 -18.78 39.51
N PHE A 312 -40.74 -19.56 40.43
CA PHE A 312 -39.29 -19.65 40.61
C PHE A 312 -38.57 -20.22 39.39
N GLN A 313 -39.10 -21.28 38.78
CA GLN A 313 -38.60 -21.79 37.49
C GLN A 313 -38.61 -20.70 36.40
N SER A 314 -39.62 -19.83 36.38
CA SER A 314 -39.70 -18.74 35.39
C SER A 314 -38.62 -17.68 35.61
N VAL A 315 -38.27 -17.39 36.87
CA VAL A 315 -37.20 -16.44 37.22
C VAL A 315 -35.83 -17.03 36.94
N ASN A 316 -35.56 -18.28 37.32
CA ASN A 316 -34.30 -18.99 36.99
C ASN A 316 -34.08 -19.02 35.47
N ASN A 317 -35.11 -19.37 34.71
CA ASN A 317 -35.06 -19.32 33.25
C ASN A 317 -34.79 -17.90 32.69
N ALA A 318 -35.23 -16.84 33.38
CA ALA A 318 -34.94 -15.46 32.97
C ALA A 318 -33.50 -15.07 33.25
N ILE A 319 -32.95 -15.53 34.37
CA ILE A 319 -31.57 -15.30 34.75
C ILE A 319 -30.62 -16.03 33.81
N ASP A 320 -30.87 -17.30 33.53
CA ASP A 320 -30.08 -18.07 32.56
C ASP A 320 -30.04 -17.38 31.20
N ARG A 321 -31.19 -16.85 30.74
CA ARG A 321 -31.27 -16.06 29.50
C ARG A 321 -30.40 -14.81 29.55
N MET A 322 -30.39 -14.08 30.68
CA MET A 322 -29.61 -12.85 30.81
C MET A 322 -28.12 -13.13 30.91
N GLN A 323 -27.70 -14.12 31.71
CA GLN A 323 -26.29 -14.54 31.79
C GLN A 323 -25.75 -14.97 30.43
N TYR A 324 -26.58 -15.67 29.69
CA TYR A 324 -26.25 -16.14 28.36
C TYR A 324 -26.07 -15.00 27.35
N LEU A 325 -26.96 -13.99 27.37
CA LEU A 325 -26.78 -12.78 26.57
C LEU A 325 -25.51 -12.03 26.97
N LEU A 326 -25.22 -11.91 28.28
CA LEU A 326 -24.02 -11.25 28.78
C LEU A 326 -22.74 -11.99 28.38
N LYS A 327 -22.70 -13.33 28.48
CA LYS A 327 -21.58 -14.16 27.97
C LYS A 327 -21.31 -13.85 26.50
N ALA A 328 -22.37 -13.65 25.71
CA ALA A 328 -22.27 -13.31 24.30
C ALA A 328 -21.65 -11.93 24.03
N PHE A 329 -21.86 -10.95 24.93
CA PHE A 329 -21.23 -9.62 24.87
C PHE A 329 -19.78 -9.62 25.39
N LYS A 330 -19.43 -10.54 26.30
CA LYS A 330 -18.11 -10.66 26.95
C LYS A 330 -17.04 -11.42 26.15
N LEU A 331 -17.41 -12.11 25.06
CA LEU A 331 -16.47 -12.88 24.26
C LEU A 331 -15.48 -11.95 23.55
N ASP A 332 -14.31 -11.71 24.16
CA ASP A 332 -13.19 -11.01 23.53
C ASP A 332 -12.95 -11.51 22.11
N GLY A 333 -12.84 -10.59 21.16
CA GLY A 333 -12.61 -10.89 19.74
C GLY A 333 -11.26 -11.56 19.45
N SER A 334 -10.49 -11.90 20.47
CA SER A 334 -9.16 -12.53 20.41
C SER A 334 -9.20 -14.06 20.28
N CYS A 335 -10.30 -14.74 20.65
CA CYS A 335 -10.24 -16.21 20.86
C CYS A 335 -11.36 -17.06 20.23
N VAL A 336 -12.24 -16.51 19.36
CA VAL A 336 -13.22 -17.34 18.63
C VAL A 336 -12.66 -17.70 17.26
N SER A 337 -12.42 -18.99 17.02
CA SER A 337 -11.94 -19.48 15.72
C SER A 337 -12.93 -19.10 14.61
N LYS A 338 -12.42 -18.60 13.47
CA LYS A 338 -13.26 -18.34 12.28
C LYS A 338 -13.82 -19.62 11.64
N LYS A 339 -13.21 -20.78 11.94
CA LYS A 339 -13.61 -22.08 11.40
C LYS A 339 -14.84 -22.60 12.14
N ILE A 340 -15.95 -22.75 11.42
CA ILE A 340 -17.22 -23.22 11.99
C ILE A 340 -17.10 -24.63 12.60
N SER A 341 -16.23 -25.47 12.02
CA SER A 341 -15.91 -26.81 12.52
C SER A 341 -15.36 -26.76 13.95
N LYS A 342 -14.42 -25.85 14.23
CA LYS A 342 -13.84 -25.66 15.56
C LYS A 342 -14.87 -25.11 16.55
N ILE A 343 -15.75 -24.20 16.12
CA ILE A 343 -16.83 -23.68 16.95
C ILE A 343 -17.77 -24.81 17.38
N LEU A 344 -18.25 -25.62 16.43
CA LEU A 344 -19.15 -26.73 16.73
C LEU A 344 -18.51 -27.78 17.64
N THR A 345 -17.26 -28.18 17.35
CA THR A 345 -16.52 -29.12 18.20
C THR A 345 -16.41 -28.60 19.64
N HIS A 346 -16.04 -27.32 19.81
CA HIS A 346 -15.91 -26.73 21.14
C HIS A 346 -17.24 -26.70 21.91
N VAL A 347 -18.33 -26.27 21.26
CA VAL A 347 -19.67 -26.27 21.89
C VAL A 347 -20.09 -27.68 22.30
N VAL A 348 -19.84 -28.69 21.46
CA VAL A 348 -20.19 -30.08 21.76
C VAL A 348 -19.36 -30.63 22.93
N GLU A 349 -18.06 -30.33 22.98
CA GLU A 349 -17.17 -30.73 24.09
C GLU A 349 -17.59 -30.08 25.42
N GLU A 350 -17.84 -28.77 25.43
CA GLU A 350 -18.31 -28.03 26.61
C GLU A 350 -19.64 -28.60 27.10
N THR A 351 -20.59 -28.80 26.17
CA THR A 351 -21.93 -29.30 26.51
C THR A 351 -21.89 -30.75 27.01
N SER A 352 -21.07 -31.61 26.42
CA SER A 352 -20.92 -33.01 26.86
C SER A 352 -20.30 -33.11 28.26
N THR A 353 -19.48 -32.12 28.63
CA THR A 353 -18.93 -32.01 29.99
C THR A 353 -20.00 -31.57 30.98
N THR A 354 -20.87 -30.62 30.60
CA THR A 354 -21.96 -30.14 31.46
C THR A 354 -23.09 -31.16 31.62
N TYR A 355 -23.38 -31.95 30.58
CA TYR A 355 -24.47 -32.93 30.56
C TYR A 355 -23.96 -34.33 30.17
N PRO A 356 -23.37 -35.11 31.10
CA PRO A 356 -22.75 -36.41 30.78
C PRO A 356 -23.72 -37.47 30.24
N SER A 357 -25.02 -37.34 30.51
CA SER A 357 -26.07 -38.25 30.02
C SER A 357 -26.57 -37.92 28.61
N LEU A 358 -26.18 -36.77 28.06
CA LEU A 358 -26.58 -36.30 26.75
C LEU A 358 -25.70 -36.96 25.68
N SER A 359 -26.31 -37.48 24.62
CA SER A 359 -25.59 -38.07 23.50
C SER A 359 -25.61 -37.10 22.31
N ILE A 360 -24.45 -36.64 21.88
CA ILE A 360 -24.31 -35.75 20.72
C ILE A 360 -23.44 -36.40 19.64
N ASP A 361 -24.02 -36.69 18.48
CA ASP A 361 -23.31 -37.16 17.30
C ASP A 361 -22.97 -35.96 16.39
N LEU A 362 -21.70 -35.56 16.37
CA LEU A 362 -21.19 -34.49 15.49
C LEU A 362 -20.53 -35.07 14.23
N HIS A 363 -21.10 -34.79 13.06
CA HIS A 363 -20.54 -35.20 11.77
C HIS A 363 -20.12 -34.00 10.93
N ILE A 364 -18.82 -33.82 10.73
CA ILE A 364 -18.27 -32.74 9.90
C ILE A 364 -17.75 -33.31 8.58
N ASN A 365 -18.35 -32.89 7.45
CA ASN A 365 -17.87 -33.28 6.13
C ASN A 365 -16.49 -32.63 5.86
N LYS A 366 -15.59 -33.38 5.20
CA LYS A 366 -14.25 -32.89 4.80
C LYS A 366 -14.33 -31.61 3.96
N SER A 367 -15.37 -31.48 3.14
CA SER A 367 -15.64 -30.29 2.32
C SER A 367 -15.85 -29.01 3.14
N ALA A 368 -16.37 -29.13 4.37
CA ALA A 368 -16.70 -28.02 5.25
C ALA A 368 -15.65 -27.75 6.33
N GLN A 369 -14.70 -28.67 6.55
CA GLN A 369 -13.77 -28.67 7.68
C GLN A 369 -12.91 -27.40 7.81
N ASN A 370 -12.54 -26.78 6.69
CA ASN A 370 -11.72 -25.57 6.65
C ASN A 370 -12.50 -24.29 6.31
N SER A 371 -13.83 -24.36 6.28
CA SER A 371 -14.64 -23.20 5.89
C SER A 371 -14.75 -22.19 7.03
N GLU A 372 -14.60 -20.92 6.67
CA GLU A 372 -14.72 -19.80 7.60
C GLU A 372 -16.03 -19.06 7.40
N VAL A 373 -16.56 -18.49 8.48
CA VAL A 373 -17.73 -17.61 8.48
C VAL A 373 -17.32 -16.21 8.91
N ARG A 374 -18.10 -15.20 8.53
CA ARG A 374 -17.82 -13.80 8.87
C ARG A 374 -17.61 -13.65 10.37
N LYS A 375 -16.52 -12.96 10.78
CA LYS A 375 -16.17 -12.78 12.20
C LYS A 375 -17.28 -12.01 12.92
N ARG A 376 -17.98 -12.71 13.81
CA ARG A 376 -18.92 -12.19 14.81
C ARG A 376 -18.91 -13.23 15.96
N GLN A 377 -19.07 -12.80 17.20
CA GLN A 377 -18.84 -13.65 18.39
C GLN A 377 -20.06 -14.48 18.84
N LEU A 378 -21.22 -14.29 18.22
CA LEU A 378 -22.50 -14.79 18.74
C LEU A 378 -22.91 -16.17 18.19
N LEU A 379 -22.12 -16.80 17.32
CA LEU A 379 -22.46 -18.10 16.72
C LEU A 379 -22.55 -19.29 17.70
N PRO A 380 -21.62 -19.46 18.67
CA PRO A 380 -21.77 -20.50 19.70
C PRO A 380 -23.13 -20.42 20.40
N LEU A 381 -23.60 -19.18 20.60
CA LEU A 381 -24.88 -18.83 21.18
C LEU A 381 -26.11 -19.31 20.38
N VAL A 382 -25.93 -19.72 19.12
CA VAL A 382 -27.02 -20.36 18.36
C VAL A 382 -27.14 -21.82 18.76
N PHE A 383 -26.01 -22.52 18.84
CA PHE A 383 -25.96 -23.96 19.08
C PHE A 383 -26.25 -24.31 20.54
N GLU A 384 -25.68 -23.58 21.50
CA GLU A 384 -25.98 -23.76 22.93
C GLU A 384 -27.49 -23.57 23.20
N ASN A 385 -28.13 -22.61 22.53
CA ASN A 385 -29.58 -22.40 22.62
C ASN A 385 -30.39 -23.60 22.09
N LEU A 386 -29.99 -24.17 20.95
CA LEU A 386 -30.68 -25.34 20.38
C LEU A 386 -30.53 -26.56 21.28
N ILE A 387 -29.34 -26.80 21.82
CA ILE A 387 -29.08 -27.94 22.71
C ILE A 387 -29.85 -27.79 24.02
N ARG A 388 -29.83 -26.60 24.65
CA ARG A 388 -30.61 -26.32 25.86
C ARG A 388 -32.11 -26.57 25.62
N ASN A 389 -32.65 -26.08 24.50
CA ASN A 389 -34.05 -26.32 24.16
C ASN A 389 -34.36 -27.82 24.01
N THR A 390 -33.45 -28.61 23.44
CA THR A 390 -33.63 -30.06 23.34
C THR A 390 -33.63 -30.73 24.72
N ILE A 391 -32.73 -30.32 25.63
CA ILE A 391 -32.67 -30.84 27.00
C ILE A 391 -33.95 -30.50 27.77
N GLU A 392 -34.44 -29.25 27.67
CA GLU A 392 -35.69 -28.82 28.31
C GLU A 392 -36.89 -29.64 27.81
N ALA A 393 -36.94 -29.97 26.51
CA ALA A 393 -38.05 -30.70 25.91
C ALA A 393 -38.01 -32.22 26.10
N SER A 394 -36.81 -32.81 26.09
CA SER A 394 -36.61 -34.27 25.98
C SER A 394 -35.92 -34.88 27.19
N GLY A 395 -35.48 -34.05 28.13
CA GLY A 395 -34.72 -34.47 29.30
C GLY A 395 -33.21 -34.62 29.03
N PRO A 396 -32.42 -34.89 30.08
CA PRO A 396 -30.95 -34.90 30.02
C PRO A 396 -30.35 -36.09 29.26
N SER A 397 -31.16 -37.11 28.92
CA SER A 397 -30.74 -38.28 28.13
C SER A 397 -31.13 -38.18 26.65
N ALA A 398 -31.31 -36.95 26.15
CA ALA A 398 -31.64 -36.72 24.75
C ALA A 398 -30.49 -37.14 23.81
N HIS A 399 -30.84 -37.41 22.57
CA HIS A 399 -29.88 -37.72 21.52
C HIS A 399 -29.98 -36.70 20.39
N ILE A 400 -28.86 -36.03 20.14
CA ILE A 400 -28.73 -34.93 19.18
C ILE A 400 -27.79 -35.37 18.08
N SER A 401 -28.15 -35.10 16.83
CA SER A 401 -27.28 -35.26 15.67
C SER A 401 -27.06 -33.91 15.01
N ILE A 402 -25.79 -33.52 14.88
CA ILE A 402 -25.37 -32.29 14.22
C ILE A 402 -24.50 -32.66 13.02
N SER A 403 -24.91 -32.27 11.82
CA SER A 403 -24.08 -32.41 10.63
C SER A 403 -23.72 -31.06 10.02
N LEU A 404 -22.48 -30.94 9.56
CA LEU A 404 -21.95 -29.77 8.87
C LEU A 404 -21.47 -30.17 7.48
N ASP A 405 -22.05 -29.55 6.46
CA ASP A 405 -21.72 -29.76 5.06
C ASP A 405 -21.50 -28.43 4.33
N LYS A 406 -20.77 -28.48 3.20
CA LYS A 406 -20.53 -27.33 2.33
C LYS A 406 -21.21 -27.57 0.99
N ARG A 407 -22.10 -26.64 0.60
CA ARG A 407 -22.74 -26.60 -0.72
C ARG A 407 -22.46 -25.26 -1.37
N ASN A 408 -21.60 -25.25 -2.39
CA ASN A 408 -21.13 -24.03 -3.05
C ASN A 408 -20.49 -23.05 -2.03
N ASP A 409 -20.97 -21.81 -1.99
CA ASP A 409 -20.54 -20.75 -1.07
C ASP A 409 -21.33 -20.72 0.26
N ILE A 410 -22.11 -21.76 0.54
CA ILE A 410 -22.96 -21.85 1.74
C ILE A 410 -22.55 -23.08 2.57
N LEU A 411 -22.39 -22.85 3.87
CA LEU A 411 -22.31 -23.91 4.88
C LEU A 411 -23.71 -24.27 5.34
N GLU A 412 -24.06 -25.54 5.25
CA GLU A 412 -25.32 -26.09 5.73
C GLU A 412 -25.07 -26.89 7.01
N ILE A 413 -25.76 -26.51 8.07
CA ILE A 413 -25.73 -27.20 9.37
C ILE A 413 -27.12 -27.79 9.60
N LEU A 414 -27.19 -29.09 9.80
CA LEU A 414 -28.42 -29.78 10.15
C LEU A 414 -28.34 -30.24 11.59
N TYR A 415 -29.31 -29.82 12.38
CA TYR A 415 -29.48 -30.19 13.78
C TYR A 415 -30.75 -31.03 13.90
N PHE A 416 -30.67 -32.24 14.45
CA PHE A 416 -31.82 -33.11 14.70
C PHE A 416 -31.80 -33.61 16.14
N ASP A 417 -32.97 -33.63 16.78
CA ASP A 417 -33.15 -34.31 18.06
C ASP A 417 -34.15 -35.48 17.95
N ASN A 418 -34.16 -36.33 18.98
CA ASN A 418 -35.09 -37.45 19.15
C ASN A 418 -36.29 -37.13 20.06
N GLY A 419 -36.58 -35.84 20.29
CA GLY A 419 -37.61 -35.37 21.22
C GLY A 419 -39.05 -35.73 20.80
N SER A 420 -39.92 -35.82 21.80
CA SER A 420 -41.31 -36.32 21.71
C SER A 420 -42.22 -35.50 20.79
N GLU A 421 -43.38 -36.09 20.42
CA GLU A 421 -44.41 -35.57 19.51
C GLU A 421 -44.91 -34.14 19.78
N THR A 422 -44.56 -33.53 20.93
CA THR A 422 -44.85 -32.13 21.28
C THR A 422 -44.25 -31.09 20.35
N ALA A 423 -43.24 -31.43 19.54
CA ALA A 423 -42.68 -30.51 18.53
C ALA A 423 -43.64 -30.23 17.35
N GLN A 424 -44.64 -31.09 17.10
CA GLN A 424 -45.64 -30.86 16.05
C GLN A 424 -46.61 -29.71 16.39
N HIS A 425 -46.83 -29.42 17.68
CA HIS A 425 -47.71 -28.33 18.11
C HIS A 425 -47.08 -26.94 18.06
N LEU A 426 -45.74 -26.86 18.01
CA LEU A 426 -44.97 -25.63 17.95
C LEU A 426 -44.82 -25.07 16.52
N GLN A 427 -45.02 -25.91 15.49
CA GLN A 427 -44.93 -25.52 14.08
C GLN A 427 -45.97 -24.47 13.65
N SER A 428 -47.15 -24.44 14.26
CA SER A 428 -48.27 -23.60 13.81
C SER A 428 -48.39 -22.24 14.51
N THR A 429 -47.73 -22.04 15.66
CA THR A 429 -47.90 -20.86 16.52
C THR A 429 -46.63 -20.02 16.73
N LEU A 430 -45.43 -20.53 16.47
CA LEU A 430 -44.17 -19.79 16.71
C LEU A 430 -43.77 -18.79 15.61
N PHE A 431 -44.41 -18.84 14.44
CA PHE A 431 -44.09 -17.97 13.30
C PHE A 431 -45.13 -16.87 13.02
N LYS A 432 -46.24 -16.82 13.77
CA LYS A 432 -47.14 -15.67 13.75
C LYS A 432 -46.61 -14.58 14.67
N ARG A 433 -46.50 -13.34 14.17
CA ARG A 433 -46.11 -12.15 14.95
C ARG A 433 -46.99 -12.07 16.22
N GLY A 434 -46.37 -12.11 17.40
CA GLY A 434 -47.00 -11.65 18.65
C GLY A 434 -47.31 -12.69 19.73
N THR A 435 -47.00 -13.99 19.57
CA THR A 435 -47.27 -15.00 20.61
C THR A 435 -45.98 -15.53 21.24
N THR A 436 -45.44 -14.80 22.22
CA THR A 436 -44.33 -15.26 23.07
C THR A 436 -44.76 -15.24 24.54
N SER A 437 -45.31 -16.36 25.00
CA SER A 437 -45.58 -16.60 26.42
C SER A 437 -44.95 -17.90 26.95
N SER A 438 -44.09 -18.57 26.16
CA SER A 438 -43.29 -19.73 26.60
C SER A 438 -41.79 -19.50 26.42
N SER A 439 -40.96 -20.02 27.35
CA SER A 439 -39.49 -19.95 27.38
C SER A 439 -38.83 -20.33 26.04
N PHE A 440 -39.44 -21.28 25.32
CA PHE A 440 -39.00 -21.82 24.04
C PHE A 440 -38.99 -20.80 22.88
N GLY A 441 -39.88 -19.81 22.87
CA GLY A 441 -40.05 -18.90 21.71
C GLY A 441 -38.97 -17.81 21.58
N PHE A 442 -38.32 -17.45 22.69
CA PHE A 442 -37.29 -16.40 22.69
C PHE A 442 -35.95 -16.92 22.17
N GLY A 443 -35.52 -18.11 22.60
CA GLY A 443 -34.23 -18.70 22.20
C GLY A 443 -34.12 -18.90 20.68
N LEU A 444 -35.20 -19.33 20.04
CA LEU A 444 -35.23 -19.51 18.59
C LEU A 444 -35.30 -18.18 17.81
N ASN A 445 -35.98 -17.16 18.36
CA ASN A 445 -35.99 -15.82 17.77
C ASN A 445 -34.61 -15.17 17.81
N LEU A 446 -33.90 -15.32 18.94
CA LEU A 446 -32.52 -14.88 19.11
C LEU A 446 -31.58 -15.61 18.15
N ALA A 447 -31.66 -16.94 18.08
CA ALA A 447 -30.92 -17.75 17.12
C ALA A 447 -31.12 -17.25 15.68
N ARG A 448 -32.37 -16.94 15.29
CA ARG A 448 -32.67 -16.36 13.99
C ARG A 448 -32.06 -14.98 13.78
N LYS A 449 -32.16 -14.07 14.75
CA LYS A 449 -31.55 -12.72 14.64
C LYS A 449 -30.03 -12.81 14.50
N ILE A 450 -29.41 -13.75 15.21
CA ILE A 450 -27.98 -14.01 15.09
C ILE A 450 -27.67 -14.54 13.69
N VAL A 451 -28.26 -15.64 13.25
CA VAL A 451 -28.00 -16.26 11.94
C VAL A 451 -28.25 -15.28 10.78
N THR A 452 -29.36 -14.53 10.81
CA THR A 452 -29.66 -13.48 9.80
C THR A 452 -28.66 -12.33 9.85
N GLY A 453 -28.15 -11.96 11.03
CA GLY A 453 -27.05 -11.02 11.17
C GLY A 453 -25.77 -11.48 10.45
N TYR A 454 -25.51 -12.78 10.39
CA TYR A 454 -24.39 -13.35 9.61
C TYR A 454 -24.70 -13.46 8.11
N GLY A 455 -25.89 -13.02 7.67
CA GLY A 455 -26.36 -13.17 6.28
C GLY A 455 -26.89 -14.56 5.95
N GLY A 456 -27.17 -15.38 6.97
CA GLY A 456 -27.67 -16.74 6.84
C GLY A 456 -29.19 -16.88 7.03
N SER A 457 -29.68 -18.11 6.95
CA SER A 457 -31.08 -18.49 7.23
C SER A 457 -31.15 -19.63 8.25
N ILE A 458 -32.26 -19.70 8.99
CA ILE A 458 -32.56 -20.78 9.93
C ILE A 458 -34.02 -21.21 9.72
N GLU A 459 -34.24 -22.50 9.46
CA GLU A 459 -35.53 -23.05 9.07
C GLU A 459 -35.77 -24.41 9.75
N PHE A 460 -37.04 -24.75 9.98
CA PHE A 460 -37.37 -26.11 10.43
C PHE A 460 -37.35 -27.08 9.24
N VAL A 461 -36.77 -28.26 9.47
CA VAL A 461 -36.83 -29.37 8.53
C VAL A 461 -38.05 -30.21 8.88
N ALA A 462 -38.96 -30.40 7.91
CA ALA A 462 -40.15 -31.22 8.09
C ALA A 462 -39.74 -32.68 8.44
N PRO A 463 -40.45 -33.34 9.37
CA PRO A 463 -40.14 -34.70 9.75
C PRO A 463 -40.36 -35.64 8.54
N GLY A 464 -39.29 -36.30 8.10
CA GLY A 464 -39.39 -37.46 7.20
C GLY A 464 -39.94 -38.70 7.91
N VAL A 465 -39.89 -39.85 7.24
CA VAL A 465 -40.45 -41.18 7.63
C VAL A 465 -40.09 -41.66 9.06
N LYS A 466 -39.17 -41.00 9.78
CA LYS A 466 -38.75 -41.30 11.15
C LYS A 466 -39.21 -40.31 12.25
N LYS A 467 -40.16 -39.40 11.99
CA LYS A 467 -40.72 -38.44 12.99
C LYS A 467 -39.66 -37.65 13.79
N LYS A 468 -38.58 -37.17 13.15
CA LYS A 468 -37.58 -36.32 13.82
C LYS A 468 -37.82 -34.85 13.53
N THR A 469 -37.83 -34.02 14.56
CA THR A 469 -37.82 -32.56 14.40
C THR A 469 -36.39 -32.10 14.22
N GLY A 470 -36.15 -31.21 13.26
CA GLY A 470 -34.81 -30.70 13.00
C GLY A 470 -34.80 -29.25 12.56
N VAL A 471 -33.64 -28.63 12.68
CA VAL A 471 -33.36 -27.25 12.29
C VAL A 471 -32.25 -27.26 11.25
N ARG A 472 -32.45 -26.55 10.15
CA ARG A 472 -31.45 -26.29 9.13
C ARG A 472 -30.97 -24.85 9.29
N ILE A 473 -29.65 -24.68 9.46
CA ILE A 473 -28.99 -23.38 9.47
C ILE A 473 -28.11 -23.30 8.23
N GLN A 474 -28.21 -22.20 7.49
CA GLN A 474 -27.36 -21.91 6.33
C GLN A 474 -26.56 -20.64 6.60
N LEU A 475 -25.24 -20.69 6.43
CA LEU A 475 -24.34 -19.56 6.65
C LEU A 475 -23.46 -19.32 5.41
N PRO A 476 -23.28 -18.06 4.98
CA PRO A 476 -22.38 -17.76 3.88
C PRO A 476 -20.92 -17.96 4.32
N ILE A 477 -20.12 -18.55 3.44
CA ILE A 477 -18.68 -18.68 3.64
C ILE A 477 -18.03 -17.29 3.51
N SER A 478 -17.17 -16.94 4.47
CA SER A 478 -16.33 -15.75 4.34
C SER A 478 -15.35 -15.98 3.20
N LYS A 479 -15.38 -15.09 2.21
CA LYS A 479 -14.34 -15.01 1.17
C LYS A 479 -13.02 -14.55 1.77
#